data_AF-A0A847H7N5-F1
#
_entry.id   AF-A0A847H7N5-F1
#
_cell.length_a   1.000
_cell.length_b   1.000
_cell.length_c   1.000
_cell.angle_alpha   90.00
_cell.angle_beta   90.00
_cell.angle_gamma   90.00
#
_symmetry.space_group_name_H-M   'P 1'
#
loop_
_entity.id
_entity.type
_entity.pdbx_description
1 polymer ?
#
loop_
_entity_poly.entity_id
_entity_poly.type
_entity_poly.pdbx_seq_one_letter_code
_entity_poly.pdbx_strand_id
1 'polypeptide(L)'
;MTIQLLQGDCLEHMKEIPDGSVDCAVIDPPYKIVAGGCRKVADNECSGIFNKRRDNKRTDWVDEVRTGKMFKHNDIKFSDWLPELFRVLKEKIHCYLMINSRNLKDLQVEAEKAGFKFQNLLIWDKGNVTPNRYYMQG
;
A
#
# COMPACT_ATOMS: atom_id res chain seq x y z
N MET A 1 15.46 -17.50 17.98
CA MET A 1 14.68 -16.71 17.02
C MET A 1 15.42 -15.42 16.80
N THR A 2 15.87 -15.15 15.58
CA THR A 2 16.63 -13.94 15.25
C THR A 2 15.67 -12.97 14.57
N ILE A 3 15.61 -11.73 15.05
CA ILE A 3 14.81 -10.67 14.44
C ILE A 3 15.79 -9.60 13.96
N GLN A 4 15.65 -9.20 12.70
CA GLN A 4 16.45 -8.15 12.09
C GLN A 4 15.51 -7.09 11.52
N LEU A 5 15.83 -5.82 11.81
CA LEU A 5 15.12 -4.66 11.28
C LEU A 5 16.13 -3.82 10.50
N LEU A 6 15.82 -3.55 9.24
CA LEU A 6 16.69 -2.81 8.34
C LEU A 6 16.11 -1.41 8.13
N GLN A 7 16.92 -0.38 8.39
CA GLN A 7 16.55 1.00 8.11
C GLN A 7 17.10 1.41 6.75
N GLY A 8 16.24 1.81 5.82
CA GLY A 8 16.65 2.36 4.54
C GLY A 8 15.58 2.20 3.46
N ASP A 9 16.00 2.39 2.22
CA ASP A 9 15.18 2.13 1.04
C ASP A 9 15.01 0.61 0.87
N CYS A 10 13.77 0.15 0.70
CA CYS A 10 13.49 -1.28 0.59
C CYS A 10 14.06 -1.91 -0.68
N LEU A 11 14.16 -1.17 -1.80
CA LEU A 11 14.74 -1.68 -3.04
C LEU A 11 16.23 -1.90 -2.90
N GLU A 12 16.94 -1.03 -2.17
CA GLU A 12 18.37 -1.21 -1.93
C GLU A 12 18.62 -2.40 -1.00
N HIS A 13 17.87 -2.51 0.10
CA HIS A 13 17.98 -3.65 1.02
C HIS A 13 17.59 -4.98 0.37
N MET A 14 16.60 -5.00 -0.55
CA MET A 14 16.21 -6.22 -1.24
C MET A 14 17.34 -6.80 -2.10
N LYS A 15 18.20 -5.96 -2.70
CA LYS A 15 19.37 -6.42 -3.49
C LYS A 15 20.39 -7.20 -2.65
N GLU A 16 20.43 -6.94 -1.35
CA GLU A 16 21.32 -7.64 -0.41
C GLU A 16 20.77 -9.02 0.00
N ILE A 17 19.48 -9.26 -0.22
CA ILE A 17 18.82 -10.53 0.08
C ILE A 17 19.18 -11.55 -1.02
N PRO A 18 19.70 -12.74 -0.68
CA PRO A 18 20.03 -13.76 -1.66
C PRO A 18 18.79 -14.28 -2.40
N ASP A 19 18.99 -14.69 -3.66
CA ASP A 19 17.97 -15.34 -4.49
C ASP A 19 17.39 -16.57 -3.78
N GLY A 20 16.08 -16.76 -3.86
CA GLY A 20 15.43 -17.96 -3.31
C GLY A 20 15.70 -18.21 -1.82
N SER A 21 15.88 -17.14 -1.02
CA SER A 21 16.17 -17.27 0.42
C SER A 21 14.96 -17.05 1.31
N VAL A 22 13.92 -16.37 0.82
CA VAL A 22 12.73 -16.02 1.58
C VAL A 22 11.66 -17.10 1.44
N ASP A 23 11.09 -17.56 2.56
CA ASP A 23 10.04 -18.60 2.62
C ASP A 23 8.61 -18.04 2.53
N CYS A 24 8.40 -16.78 2.89
CA CYS A 24 7.11 -16.10 2.84
C CYS A 24 7.33 -14.58 2.83
N ALA A 25 6.55 -13.86 2.03
CA ALA A 25 6.51 -12.40 2.03
C ALA A 25 5.10 -11.88 2.30
N VAL A 26 5.00 -10.92 3.22
CA VAL A 26 3.78 -10.17 3.51
C VAL A 26 4.10 -8.70 3.32
N ILE A 27 3.41 -8.05 2.39
CA ILE A 27 3.77 -6.71 1.93
C ILE A 27 2.52 -5.83 1.90
N ASP A 28 2.64 -4.67 2.53
CA ASP A 28 1.71 -3.55 2.38
C ASP A 28 2.44 -2.44 1.60
N PRO A 29 2.51 -2.56 0.26
CA PRO A 29 3.25 -1.62 -0.57
C PRO A 29 2.50 -0.28 -0.61
N PRO A 30 3.23 0.83 -0.78
CA PRO A 30 2.56 2.11 -0.85
C PRO A 30 1.84 2.19 -2.21
N TYR A 31 0.56 2.56 -2.19
CA TYR A 31 -0.29 2.62 -3.38
C TYR A 31 -1.03 3.96 -3.47
N LYS A 32 -1.52 4.30 -4.67
CA LYS A 32 -2.27 5.55 -4.88
C LYS A 32 -3.56 5.54 -4.08
N ILE A 33 -3.78 6.57 -3.27
CA ILE A 33 -5.01 6.76 -2.52
C ILE A 33 -5.87 7.80 -3.22
N VAL A 34 -7.17 7.76 -2.94
CA VAL A 34 -8.07 8.82 -3.41
C VAL A 34 -7.78 10.08 -2.61
N ALA A 35 -7.49 11.17 -3.31
CA ALA A 35 -7.44 12.49 -2.69
C ALA A 35 -8.80 12.80 -2.04
N GLY A 36 -8.84 12.92 -0.72
CA GLY A 36 -10.09 13.09 0.01
C GLY A 36 -9.89 13.20 1.52
N GLY A 37 -10.88 13.78 2.22
CA GLY A 37 -10.84 13.90 3.67
C GLY A 37 -10.01 15.07 4.23
N CYS A 38 -9.46 15.95 3.38
CA CYS A 38 -8.74 17.18 3.76
C CYS A 38 -9.46 18.49 3.35
N ARG A 39 -10.78 18.42 3.10
CA ARG A 39 -11.61 19.58 2.69
C ARG A 39 -12.02 20.38 3.94
N LYS A 40 -12.22 21.70 3.82
CA LYS A 40 -12.96 22.46 4.84
C LYS A 40 -14.40 21.92 4.87
N VAL A 41 -14.82 21.45 6.03
CA VAL A 41 -16.13 20.83 6.25
C VAL A 41 -16.98 21.89 6.94
N ALA A 42 -18.19 22.16 6.43
CA ALA A 42 -19.16 23.01 7.13
C ALA A 42 -19.65 22.30 8.41
N ASP A 43 -20.17 23.02 9.39
CA ASP A 43 -20.46 22.50 10.75
C ASP A 43 -21.35 21.23 10.77
N ASN A 44 -22.10 20.94 9.71
CA ASN A 44 -22.98 19.77 9.57
C ASN A 44 -22.59 18.77 8.46
N GLU A 45 -21.35 18.81 7.95
CA GLU A 45 -20.88 17.85 6.95
C GLU A 45 -19.97 16.77 7.57
N CYS A 46 -19.96 15.59 6.94
CA CYS A 46 -19.11 14.49 7.39
C CYS A 46 -17.63 14.79 7.06
N SER A 47 -16.79 14.95 8.08
CA SER A 47 -15.36 15.23 7.90
C SER A 47 -14.52 13.96 7.79
N GLY A 48 -13.58 13.91 6.84
CA GLY A 48 -12.59 12.83 6.79
C GLY A 48 -11.56 12.89 7.93
N ILE A 49 -10.97 11.73 8.25
CA ILE A 49 -9.99 11.57 9.34
C ILE A 49 -8.74 12.46 9.18
N PHE A 50 -8.44 12.89 7.95
CA PHE A 50 -7.32 13.77 7.64
C PHE A 50 -7.62 15.26 7.88
N ASN A 51 -8.89 15.65 8.07
CA ASN A 51 -9.27 17.05 8.32
C ASN A 51 -8.95 17.50 9.75
N LYS A 52 -9.04 16.58 10.72
CA LYS A 52 -8.79 16.85 12.15
C LYS A 52 -7.30 16.94 12.52
N ARG A 53 -6.38 16.67 11.58
CA ARG A 53 -4.92 16.73 11.86
C ARG A 53 -4.35 18.14 11.91
N ARG A 54 -5.18 19.17 11.66
CA ARG A 54 -4.76 20.58 11.62
C ARG A 54 -4.55 21.23 13.00
N ASP A 55 -4.72 20.49 14.08
CA ASP A 55 -4.51 20.98 15.44
C ASP A 55 -3.01 20.97 15.78
N ASN A 56 -2.31 22.06 15.43
CA ASN A 56 -1.00 22.55 15.89
C ASN A 56 0.19 21.58 16.17
N LYS A 57 0.12 20.29 15.81
CA LYS A 57 1.16 19.31 16.16
C LYS A 57 1.69 18.46 15.00
N ARG A 58 0.99 18.32 13.86
CA ARG A 58 1.49 17.63 12.64
C ARG A 58 0.81 18.11 11.36
N THR A 59 1.43 19.05 10.64
CA THR A 59 0.94 19.60 9.36
C THR A 59 1.56 18.97 8.11
N ASP A 60 2.53 18.08 8.29
CA ASP A 60 3.47 17.58 7.29
C ASP A 60 2.86 16.66 6.21
N TRP A 61 1.68 16.07 6.44
CA TRP A 61 1.07 15.09 5.51
C TRP A 61 -0.17 15.59 4.78
N VAL A 62 -0.70 16.77 5.13
CA VAL A 62 -2.03 17.22 4.65
C VAL A 62 -1.99 17.58 3.16
N ASP A 63 -0.87 18.14 2.68
CA ASP A 63 -0.72 18.57 1.29
C ASP A 63 -0.49 17.38 0.34
N GLU A 64 0.29 16.38 0.75
CA GLU A 64 0.49 15.14 -0.03
C GLU A 64 -0.82 14.34 -0.15
N VAL A 65 -1.59 14.22 0.94
CA VAL A 65 -2.86 13.49 0.90
C VAL A 65 -3.87 14.14 -0.07
N ARG A 66 -3.77 15.46 -0.28
CA ARG A 66 -4.58 16.18 -1.29
C ARG A 66 -4.18 15.86 -2.72
N THR A 67 -2.94 15.44 -2.97
CA THR A 67 -2.47 15.04 -4.31
C THR A 67 -2.72 13.55 -4.58
N GLY A 68 -3.29 12.82 -3.61
CA GLY A 68 -3.52 11.37 -3.70
C GLY A 68 -2.32 10.53 -3.27
N LYS A 69 -1.32 11.15 -2.65
CA LYS A 69 -0.14 10.49 -2.08
C LYS A 69 -0.24 10.45 -0.55
N MET A 70 -0.05 9.30 0.06
CA MET A 70 0.01 9.22 1.52
C MET A 70 1.36 9.72 2.09
N PHE A 71 2.42 9.61 1.30
CA PHE A 71 3.79 10.00 1.68
C PHE A 71 4.44 10.82 0.57
N LYS A 72 5.38 11.70 0.95
CA LYS A 72 6.17 12.54 0.03
C LYS A 72 6.94 11.75 -1.04
N HIS A 73 7.40 10.55 -0.68
CA HIS A 73 8.11 9.62 -1.56
C HIS A 73 7.27 8.36 -1.75
N ASN A 74 6.26 8.43 -2.64
CA ASN A 74 5.30 7.36 -2.91
C ASN A 74 5.07 7.18 -4.43
N ASP A 75 6.14 7.22 -5.21
CA ASP A 75 6.09 7.14 -6.67
C ASP A 75 6.62 5.81 -7.22
N ILE A 76 6.84 4.81 -6.35
CA ILE A 76 7.31 3.50 -6.77
C ILE A 76 6.24 2.78 -7.59
N LYS A 77 6.61 2.27 -8.76
CA LYS A 77 5.68 1.48 -9.58
C LYS A 77 5.81 0.01 -9.21
N PHE A 78 4.71 -0.74 -9.39
CA PHE A 78 4.71 -2.19 -9.19
C PHE A 78 5.76 -2.91 -10.05
N SER A 79 6.02 -2.40 -11.26
CA SER A 79 7.07 -2.88 -12.16
C SER A 79 8.47 -2.82 -11.58
N ASP A 80 8.73 -1.92 -10.63
CA ASP A 80 10.08 -1.63 -10.16
C ASP A 80 10.52 -2.58 -9.05
N TRP A 81 9.58 -3.16 -8.30
CA TRP A 81 9.87 -4.02 -7.14
C TRP A 81 9.34 -5.44 -7.25
N LEU A 82 8.30 -5.71 -8.03
CA LEU A 82 7.77 -7.08 -8.17
C LEU A 82 8.78 -8.09 -8.74
N PRO A 83 9.60 -7.75 -9.76
CA PRO A 83 10.64 -8.67 -10.24
C PRO A 83 11.67 -9.00 -9.16
N GLU A 84 12.05 -7.99 -8.38
CA GLU A 84 13.02 -8.16 -7.29
C GLU A 84 12.44 -9.01 -6.15
N LEU A 85 11.16 -8.82 -5.84
CA LEU A 85 10.45 -9.69 -4.92
C LEU A 85 10.41 -11.13 -5.42
N PHE A 86 10.15 -11.35 -6.72
CA PHE A 86 10.12 -12.69 -7.28
C PHE A 86 11.50 -13.37 -7.17
N ARG A 87 12.59 -12.63 -7.38
CA ARG A 87 13.98 -13.12 -7.24
C ARG A 87 14.29 -13.65 -5.85
N VAL A 88 13.92 -12.91 -4.79
CA VAL A 88 14.27 -13.29 -3.40
C VAL A 88 13.44 -14.45 -2.85
N LEU A 89 12.27 -14.71 -3.44
CA LEU A 89 11.35 -15.75 -3.01
C LEU A 89 11.78 -17.14 -3.49
N LYS A 90 11.66 -18.15 -2.61
CA LYS A 90 11.84 -19.55 -2.99
C LYS A 90 10.82 -20.00 -4.02
N GLU A 91 11.14 -21.04 -4.77
CA GLU A 91 10.16 -21.66 -5.66
C GLU A 91 8.98 -22.24 -4.87
N LYS A 92 7.77 -22.13 -5.44
CA LYS A 92 6.53 -22.73 -4.91
C LYS A 92 6.10 -22.25 -3.52
N ILE A 93 6.40 -21.00 -3.17
CA ILE A 93 5.90 -20.38 -1.93
C ILE A 93 4.79 -19.37 -2.18
N HIS A 94 4.18 -18.92 -1.09
CA HIS A 94 3.12 -17.90 -1.11
C HIS A 94 3.67 -16.51 -0.77
N CYS A 95 3.09 -15.51 -1.43
CA CYS A 95 3.29 -14.10 -1.13
C CYS A 95 1.92 -13.43 -0.95
N TYR A 96 1.81 -12.54 0.02
CA TYR A 96 0.60 -11.78 0.33
C TYR A 96 0.86 -10.31 0.09
N LEU A 97 0.09 -9.72 -0.82
CA LEU A 97 0.18 -8.31 -1.19
C LEU A 97 -1.12 -7.61 -0.79
N MET A 98 -1.03 -6.62 0.09
CA MET A 98 -2.17 -5.79 0.46
C MET A 98 -2.37 -4.69 -0.58
N ILE A 99 -3.63 -4.47 -0.97
CA ILE A 99 -3.97 -3.41 -1.92
C ILE A 99 -5.42 -2.98 -1.79
N ASN A 100 -5.74 -1.80 -2.31
CA ASN A 100 -7.12 -1.37 -2.48
C ASN A 100 -7.72 -1.90 -3.80
N SER A 101 -9.04 -1.84 -3.90
CA SER A 101 -9.79 -2.31 -5.09
C SER A 101 -9.47 -1.55 -6.39
N ARG A 102 -8.95 -0.32 -6.31
CA ARG A 102 -8.64 0.51 -7.48
C ARG A 102 -7.32 0.14 -8.14
N ASN A 103 -6.32 -0.17 -7.32
CA ASN A 103 -4.97 -0.51 -7.77
C ASN A 103 -4.79 -2.02 -7.98
N LEU A 104 -5.76 -2.85 -7.59
CA LEU A 104 -5.71 -4.31 -7.73
C LEU A 104 -5.43 -4.76 -9.17
N LYS A 105 -6.09 -4.14 -10.16
CA LYS A 105 -5.89 -4.47 -11.57
C LYS A 105 -4.43 -4.29 -12.00
N ASP A 106 -3.86 -3.13 -11.69
CA ASP A 106 -2.50 -2.79 -12.08
C ASP A 106 -1.49 -3.69 -11.38
N LEU A 107 -1.71 -3.98 -10.08
CA LEU A 107 -0.88 -4.92 -9.34
C LEU A 107 -0.93 -6.33 -9.94
N GLN A 108 -2.12 -6.84 -10.27
CA GLN A 108 -2.27 -8.18 -10.83
C GLN A 108 -1.53 -8.31 -12.17
N VAL A 109 -1.69 -7.33 -13.06
CA VAL A 109 -1.01 -7.32 -14.36
C VAL A 109 0.51 -7.31 -14.20
N GLU A 110 1.05 -6.46 -13.32
CA GLU A 110 2.49 -6.39 -13.12
C GLU A 110 3.04 -7.60 -12.37
N ALA A 111 2.27 -8.22 -11.46
CA ALA A 111 2.67 -9.42 -10.75
C ALA A 111 2.74 -10.64 -11.69
N GLU A 112 1.75 -10.80 -12.57
CA GLU A 112 1.77 -11.86 -13.59
C GLU A 112 2.93 -11.67 -14.58
N LYS A 113 3.26 -10.43 -14.97
CA LYS A 113 4.46 -10.13 -15.78
C LYS A 113 5.77 -10.49 -15.08
N ALA A 114 5.85 -10.29 -13.77
CA ALA A 114 7.03 -10.65 -12.97
C ALA A 114 7.19 -12.18 -12.79
N GLY A 115 6.15 -12.97 -13.06
CA GLY A 115 6.17 -14.44 -12.97
C GLY A 115 5.32 -15.02 -11.84
N PHE A 116 4.61 -14.19 -11.07
CA PHE A 116 3.68 -14.67 -10.05
C PHE A 116 2.46 -15.33 -10.67
N LYS A 117 1.90 -16.29 -9.94
CA LYS A 117 0.61 -16.91 -10.27
C LYS A 117 -0.43 -16.44 -9.28
N PHE A 118 -1.47 -15.77 -9.76
CA PHE A 118 -2.61 -15.40 -8.95
C PHE A 118 -3.31 -16.65 -8.41
N GLN A 119 -3.53 -16.70 -7.09
CA GLN A 119 -4.19 -17.83 -6.43
C GLN A 119 -5.56 -17.42 -5.89
N ASN A 120 -5.57 -16.52 -4.90
CA ASN A 120 -6.78 -16.11 -4.20
C ASN A 120 -6.78 -14.59 -3.99
N LEU A 121 -7.97 -13.99 -4.09
CA LEU A 121 -8.22 -12.63 -3.61
C LEU A 121 -8.80 -12.72 -2.19
N LEU A 122 -8.02 -12.30 -1.21
CA LEU A 122 -8.48 -12.21 0.18
C LEU A 122 -9.11 -10.84 0.41
N ILE A 123 -10.32 -10.82 0.94
CA ILE A 123 -11.06 -9.59 1.25
C ILE A 123 -10.90 -9.29 2.74
N TRP A 124 -10.43 -8.09 3.05
CA TRP A 124 -10.40 -7.60 4.42
C TRP A 124 -11.63 -6.74 4.71
N ASP A 125 -12.68 -7.38 5.21
CA ASP A 125 -13.86 -6.68 5.75
C ASP A 125 -13.49 -6.06 7.11
N LYS A 126 -13.42 -4.74 7.13
CA LYS A 126 -13.03 -3.96 8.31
C LYS A 126 -14.21 -3.70 9.26
N GLY A 127 -15.45 -3.90 8.82
CA GLY A 127 -16.66 -3.61 9.60
C GLY A 127 -16.91 -2.13 9.92
N ASN A 128 -15.95 -1.23 9.70
CA ASN A 128 -16.04 0.20 10.02
C ASN A 128 -15.56 1.08 8.85
N VAL A 129 -16.43 1.24 7.85
CA VAL A 129 -16.05 1.90 6.60
C VAL A 129 -16.51 3.36 6.58
N THR A 130 -15.69 4.23 6.00
CA THR A 130 -16.08 5.64 5.80
C THR A 130 -17.17 5.68 4.71
N PRO A 131 -18.36 6.23 5.00
CA PRO A 131 -19.41 6.33 4.00
C PRO A 131 -18.96 7.21 2.83
N ASN A 132 -19.19 6.75 1.61
CA ASN A 132 -19.04 7.59 0.42
C ASN A 132 -20.42 8.07 -0.06
N ARG A 133 -20.46 8.97 -1.05
CA ARG A 133 -21.71 9.57 -1.57
C ARG A 133 -22.72 8.55 -2.10
N TYR A 134 -22.26 7.37 -2.52
CA TYR A 134 -23.05 6.38 -3.24
C TYR A 134 -23.35 5.13 -2.39
N TYR A 135 -22.42 4.68 -1.54
CA TYR A 135 -22.56 3.49 -0.68
C TYR A 135 -21.43 3.42 0.37
N MET A 136 -21.50 2.42 1.25
CA MET A 136 -20.43 2.05 2.18
C MET A 136 -19.45 1.09 1.48
N GLN A 137 -18.22 1.54 1.20
CA GLN A 137 -17.16 0.69 0.62
C GLN A 137 -16.54 -0.17 1.72
N GLY A 138 -17.06 -1.40 1.90
CA GLY A 138 -16.46 -2.48 2.69
C GLY A 138 -15.54 -3.38 1.89
#